data_AF-A0A0V8E7T2-F1
#
_entry.id   AF-A0A0V8E7T2-F1
#
_cell.length_a   1.000
_cell.length_b   1.000
_cell.length_c   1.000
_cell.angle_alpha   90.00
_cell.angle_beta   90.00
_cell.angle_gamma   90.00
#
_symmetry.space_group_name_H-M   'P 1'
#
loop_
_entity.id
_entity.type
_entity.pdbx_description
1 polymer ?
#
loop_
_entity_poly.entity_id
_entity_poly.type
_entity_poly.pdbx_seq_one_letter_code
_entity_poly.pdbx_strand_id
1 'polypeptide(L)'
;MIGITGRIQTRNYENQQGQRVYVTEVVADSFQMLESRQERGNVPTPPPSATQNNQKQSSPADSHDPFANSEPMNIQDDDLPS
;
A
#
# COMPACT_ATOMS: atom_id res chain seq x y z
N MET A 1 -5.52 -0.22 -9.47
CA MET A 1 -5.57 1.23 -9.72
C MET A 1 -5.60 1.95 -8.37
N ILE A 2 -5.19 3.22 -8.30
CA ILE A 2 -5.28 4.01 -7.07
C ILE A 2 -5.98 5.34 -7.39
N GLY A 3 -6.97 5.69 -6.58
CA GLY A 3 -7.63 6.99 -6.60
C GLY A 3 -7.09 7.84 -5.45
N ILE A 4 -6.82 9.12 -5.70
CA ILE A 4 -6.34 10.07 -4.70
C ILE A 4 -7.31 11.25 -4.67
N THR A 5 -7.73 11.65 -3.47
CA THR A 5 -8.46 12.91 -3.24
C THR A 5 -7.57 13.83 -2.42
N GLY A 6 -7.42 15.06 -2.86
CA GLY A 6 -6.55 16.03 -2.22
C GLY A 6 -6.53 17.35 -2.97
N ARG A 7 -5.52 18.17 -2.67
CA ARG A 7 -5.31 19.48 -3.31
C ARG A 7 -4.04 19.49 -4.15
N ILE A 8 -4.06 20.29 -5.20
CA ILE A 8 -2.87 20.59 -5.99
C ILE A 8 -2.11 21.74 -5.35
N GLN A 9 -0.78 21.62 -5.28
CA GLN A 9 0.10 22.72 -4.88
C GLN A 9 1.16 22.93 -5.95
N THR A 10 1.42 24.19 -6.28
CA THR A 10 2.50 24.56 -7.19
C THR A 10 3.49 25.45 -6.45
N ARG A 11 4.77 25.07 -6.48
CA ARG A 11 5.88 25.82 -5.89
C ARG A 11 7.02 25.93 -6.89
N ASN A 12 7.97 26.80 -6.60
CA ASN A 12 9.20 26.90 -7.37
C ASN A 12 10.38 27.11 -6.45
N TYR A 13 11.56 26.69 -6.90
CA TYR A 13 12.83 26.88 -6.21
C TYR A 13 13.95 27.07 -7.25
N GLU A 14 15.10 27.58 -6.84
CA GLU A 14 16.31 27.61 -7.68
C GLU A 14 17.21 26.43 -7.31
N ASN A 15 17.69 25.70 -8.32
CA ASN A 15 18.69 24.65 -8.11
C ASN A 15 20.10 25.27 -7.99
N GLN A 16 21.11 24.44 -7.68
CA GLN A 16 22.50 24.89 -7.52
C GLN A 16 23.12 25.55 -8.78
N GLN A 17 22.49 25.38 -9.94
CA GLN A 17 22.91 25.96 -11.23
C GLN A 17 22.19 27.30 -11.52
N GLY A 18 21.39 27.82 -10.57
CA GLY A 18 20.63 29.06 -10.74
C GLY A 18 19.41 28.91 -11.66
N GLN A 19 18.98 27.69 -11.96
CA GLN A 19 17.80 27.46 -12.81
C GLN A 19 16.56 27.39 -11.93
N ARG A 20 15.51 28.13 -12.30
CA ARG A 20 14.21 28.07 -11.64
C ARG A 20 13.47 26.78 -12.05
N VAL A 21 13.16 25.96 -11.05
CA VAL A 21 12.41 24.71 -11.18
C VAL A 21 10.99 24.92 -10.66
N TYR A 22 9.99 24.51 -11.44
CA TYR A 22 8.58 24.52 -11.05
C TYR A 22 8.14 23.11 -10.68
N VAL A 23 7.49 22.96 -9.53
CA VAL A 23 7.01 21.69 -9.02
C VAL A 23 5.51 21.78 -8.81
N THR A 24 4.79 20.82 -9.37
CA THR A 24 3.36 20.62 -9.10
C THR A 24 3.22 19.32 -8.32
N GLU A 25 2.63 19.41 -7.14
CA GLU A 25 2.46 18.30 -6.20
C GLU A 25 0.99 18.08 -5.91
N VAL A 26 0.64 16.84 -5.56
CA VAL A 26 -0.68 16.48 -5.02
C VAL A 26 -0.51 16.21 -3.54
N VAL A 27 -1.10 17.05 -2.68
CA VAL A 27 -1.17 16.80 -1.25
C VAL A 27 -2.45 16.01 -0.98
N ALA A 28 -2.29 14.72 -0.68
CA ALA A 28 -3.40 13.79 -0.51
C ALA A 28 -4.06 13.94 0.87
N ASP A 29 -5.38 14.08 0.88
CA ASP A 29 -6.20 13.99 2.09
C ASP A 29 -6.65 12.52 2.30
N SER A 30 -6.94 11.80 1.23
CA SER A 30 -7.28 10.37 1.25
C SER A 30 -6.89 9.67 -0.06
N PHE A 31 -6.71 8.34 0.02
CA PHE A 31 -6.50 7.51 -1.15
C PHE A 31 -7.29 6.21 -1.04
N GLN A 32 -7.63 5.65 -2.20
CA GLN A 32 -8.36 4.39 -2.31
C GLN A 32 -7.66 3.47 -3.30
N MET A 33 -7.39 2.24 -2.87
CA MET A 33 -7.01 1.19 -3.80
C MET A 33 -8.25 0.67 -4.52
N LEU A 34 -8.22 0.74 -5.84
CA LEU A 34 -9.23 0.21 -6.73
C LEU A 34 -8.70 -1.11 -7.29
N GLU A 35 -9.38 -2.23 -6.98
CA GLU A 35 -9.06 -3.52 -7.59
C GLU A 35 -9.21 -3.42 -9.11
N SER A 36 -8.23 -3.92 -9.87
CA SER A 36 -8.51 -4.17 -11.28
C SER A 36 -9.56 -5.28 -11.32
N ARG A 37 -10.59 -5.12 -12.16
CA ARG A 37 -11.40 -6.27 -12.59
C ARG A 37 -10.48 -7.19 -13.39
N GLN A 38 -9.64 -7.97 -12.71
CA GLN A 38 -9.23 -9.25 -13.25
C GLN A 38 -10.50 -10.09 -13.23
N GLU A 39 -11.00 -10.37 -14.42
CA GLU A 39 -11.97 -11.42 -14.65
C GLU A 39 -11.42 -12.67 -13.96
N ARG A 40 -11.89 -12.94 -12.74
CA ARG A 40 -11.73 -14.26 -12.15
C ARG A 40 -12.55 -15.16 -13.05
N GLY A 41 -11.87 -15.73 -14.04
CA GLY A 41 -12.36 -16.81 -14.86
C GLY A 41 -13.08 -17.77 -13.94
N ASN A 42 -14.33 -18.04 -14.30
CA ASN A 42 -15.27 -18.90 -13.64
C ASN A 42 -14.62 -20.25 -13.27
N VAL A 43 -14.00 -20.34 -12.09
CA VAL A 43 -13.68 -21.62 -11.45
C VAL A 43 -14.95 -22.02 -10.71
N PRO A 44 -15.69 -23.04 -11.16
CA PRO A 44 -16.84 -23.52 -10.44
C PRO A 44 -16.34 -24.16 -9.14
N THR A 45 -16.52 -23.47 -8.01
CA THR A 45 -16.48 -24.10 -6.70
C THR A 45 -17.64 -25.08 -6.59
N PRO A 46 -17.40 -26.39 -6.41
CA PRO A 46 -18.48 -27.32 -6.08
C PRO A 46 -19.05 -26.98 -4.69
N PRO A 47 -20.34 -27.25 -4.44
CA PRO A 47 -21.04 -26.83 -3.23
C PRO A 47 -20.44 -27.48 -1.97
N PRO A 48 -20.50 -26.81 -0.81
CA PRO A 48 -19.99 -27.36 0.43
C PRO A 48 -20.86 -28.51 0.90
N SER A 49 -20.30 -29.72 0.88
CA SER A 49 -20.86 -30.88 1.57
C SER A 49 -20.81 -30.61 3.08
N ALA A 50 -21.99 -30.54 3.69
CA ALA A 50 -22.11 -30.57 5.15
C ALA A 50 -21.51 -31.87 5.67
N THR A 51 -20.47 -31.77 6.50
CA THR A 51 -20.05 -32.87 7.36
C THR A 51 -19.62 -32.30 8.70
N GLN A 52 -20.46 -32.57 9.71
CA GLN A 52 -20.13 -32.46 11.12
C GLN A 52 -18.82 -33.18 11.41
N ASN A 53 -17.91 -32.57 12.19
CA ASN A 53 -17.41 -33.22 13.40
C ASN A 53 -16.49 -32.30 14.23
N ASN A 54 -16.73 -32.35 15.54
CA ASN A 54 -15.85 -31.93 16.62
C ASN A 54 -14.39 -32.37 16.41
N GLN A 55 -13.42 -31.51 16.73
CA GLN A 55 -12.45 -31.74 17.81
C GLN A 55 -11.38 -30.63 17.89
N LYS A 56 -11.05 -30.27 19.13
CA LYS A 56 -9.98 -29.36 19.54
C LYS A 56 -8.61 -29.98 19.22
N GLN A 57 -7.68 -29.24 18.62
CA GLN A 57 -6.24 -29.48 18.79
C GLN A 57 -5.45 -28.23 18.35
N SER A 58 -4.48 -27.86 19.18
CA SER A 58 -3.59 -26.70 19.14
C SER A 58 -2.36 -26.83 18.22
N SER A 59 -1.88 -25.66 17.76
CA SER A 59 -0.53 -25.32 17.23
C SER A 59 -0.29 -25.46 15.70
N PRO A 60 0.69 -24.73 15.11
CA PRO A 60 1.05 -23.31 15.25
C PRO A 60 1.13 -22.58 13.87
N ALA A 61 1.09 -21.24 13.91
CA ALA A 61 1.69 -20.31 12.94
C ALA A 61 1.61 -20.61 11.43
N ASP A 62 0.69 -19.94 10.73
CA ASP A 62 0.90 -19.56 9.32
C ASP A 62 0.27 -18.19 9.03
N SER A 63 0.69 -17.20 9.81
CA SER A 63 0.46 -15.78 9.51
C SER A 63 1.60 -15.31 8.62
N HIS A 64 1.55 -15.65 7.33
CA HIS A 64 2.34 -14.98 6.30
C HIS A 64 1.79 -13.57 6.10
N ASP A 65 2.10 -12.68 7.05
CA ASP A 65 1.96 -11.24 6.87
C ASP A 65 3.28 -10.72 6.23
N PRO A 66 3.26 -10.32 4.94
CA PRO A 66 4.45 -9.83 4.24
C PRO A 66 4.98 -8.50 4.81
N PHE A 67 4.28 -7.88 5.76
CA PHE A 67 4.70 -6.65 6.44
C PHE A 67 5.27 -6.90 7.85
N ALA A 68 5.11 -8.10 8.41
CA ALA A 68 5.55 -8.42 9.77
C ALA A 68 7.09 -8.42 9.94
N ASN A 69 7.84 -8.42 8.84
CA ASN A 69 9.30 -8.39 8.85
C ASN A 69 9.89 -7.08 8.30
N SER A 70 9.11 -6.00 8.31
CA SER A 70 9.64 -4.67 8.00
C SER A 70 10.42 -4.15 9.21
N GLU A 71 11.75 -4.16 9.12
CA GLU A 71 12.56 -3.41 10.07
C GLU A 71 12.17 -1.93 9.99
N PRO A 72 12.04 -1.23 11.14
CA PRO A 72 11.78 0.20 11.12
C PRO A 72 12.94 0.89 10.39
N MET A 73 12.64 1.51 9.25
CA MET A 73 13.60 2.34 8.51
C MET A 73 14.08 3.47 9.44
N ASN A 74 15.31 3.35 9.94
CA ASN A 74 15.90 4.32 10.83
C ASN A 74 16.46 5.48 10.02
N ILE A 75 15.64 6.50 9.78
CA ILE A 75 16.08 7.75 9.14
C ILE A 75 16.84 8.54 10.20
N GLN A 76 18.14 8.75 9.98
CA GLN A 76 18.97 9.58 10.84
C GLN A 76 18.78 11.05 10.46
N ASP A 77 18.87 11.97 11.43
CA ASP A 77 18.69 13.42 11.19
C ASP A 77 19.67 13.99 10.14
N ASP A 78 20.82 13.32 9.93
CA ASP A 78 21.82 13.65 8.90
C ASP A 78 21.42 13.22 7.47
N ASP A 79 20.44 12.32 7.33
CA ASP A 79 19.95 11.79 6.04
C ASP A 79 18.77 12.63 5.49
N LEU A 80 18.40 13.69 6.21
CA LEU A 80 17.39 14.65 5.81
C LEU A 80 18.03 15.83 5.06
N PRO A 81 17.47 16.27 3.91
CA PRO A 81 17.99 17.43 3.20
C PRO A 81 17.84 18.70 4.06
N SER A 82 18.90 19.51 4.09
CA SER A 82 18.91 20.85 4.70
C SER A 82 18.31 21.93 3.82
#